data_AF-D1B8A2-F1
#
_entry.id   AF-D1B8A2-F1
#
_cell.length_a   1.000
_cell.length_b   1.000
_cell.length_c   1.000
_cell.angle_alpha   90.00
_cell.angle_beta   90.00
_cell.angle_gamma   90.00
#
_symmetry.space_group_name_H-M   'P 1'
#
loop_
_entity.id
_entity.type
_entity.pdbx_description
1 polymer ?
#
loop_
_entity_poly.entity_id
_entity_poly.type
_entity_poly.pdbx_seq_one_letter_code
_entity_poly.pdbx_strand_id
1 'polypeptide(L)'
;MNQPMSPTDPDPITGTFVRRLNRFVALVQPSGSEPVQAHLPNPGRLLELLFPGQRVMLLPSGGSKPYRIYGTFRYGDFVYLDTVAMNRVAEDLIRRELIAPLQGMTVKGREVRSQDSRFDLLLGGPQGDMLLEVKTCTLFTRDTAFFPDAPSERAARHARHLSHLTGQVRTGILFLVQSPSPTRFLPDWHTDPDFARALLDAREAGVSTMAVGIHLDHRLELLQEPRELAIPLEGVRPHLADRGAFLAMMAHGGQQGLQEGEELTVHVSPHGDLLSRRMGAFSRWAQRTSKADPAGPNLVRIFPVRSADPVTDRLAEGLAALGGREVAGGPTLGRDFKVSLGPGTPREIFELVLEVRAGIDI
;
A
#
# COMPACT_ATOMS: atom_id res chain seq x y z
N MET A 1 -21.40 8.73 -7.84
CA MET A 1 -21.51 8.79 -6.37
C MET A 1 -21.72 7.35 -5.90
N ASN A 2 -20.69 6.67 -5.43
CA ASN A 2 -20.88 5.32 -4.87
C ASN A 2 -21.49 5.51 -3.48
N GLN A 3 -22.72 5.06 -3.26
CA GLN A 3 -23.30 4.96 -1.92
C GLN A 3 -22.60 3.81 -1.15
N PRO A 4 -22.57 3.80 0.20
CA PRO A 4 -22.14 2.61 0.93
C PRO A 4 -23.09 1.46 0.58
N MET A 5 -22.70 0.22 0.89
CA MET A 5 -23.64 -0.87 0.65
C MET A 5 -24.93 -0.59 1.41
N SER A 6 -26.03 -0.50 0.67
CA SER A 6 -27.36 -0.49 1.27
C SER A 6 -27.58 -1.84 1.95
N PRO A 7 -28.38 -1.94 3.03
CA PRO A 7 -28.86 -3.22 3.54
C PRO A 7 -29.57 -4.08 2.48
N THR A 8 -29.92 -3.48 1.33
CA THR A 8 -30.53 -4.13 0.17
C THR A 8 -29.54 -4.51 -0.93
N ASP A 9 -28.26 -4.20 -0.79
CA ASP A 9 -27.26 -4.59 -1.78
C ASP A 9 -27.01 -6.10 -1.72
N PRO A 10 -26.83 -6.77 -2.87
CA PRO A 10 -26.61 -8.21 -2.89
C PRO A 10 -25.32 -8.56 -2.15
N ASP A 11 -25.36 -9.62 -1.35
CA ASP A 11 -24.16 -10.11 -0.68
C ASP A 11 -23.08 -10.47 -1.73
N PRO A 12 -21.83 -10.00 -1.55
CA PRO A 12 -20.76 -10.28 -2.49
C PRO A 12 -20.42 -11.77 -2.55
N ILE A 13 -20.21 -12.28 -3.77
CA ILE A 13 -19.79 -13.67 -4.00
C ILE A 13 -18.27 -13.79 -3.92
N THR A 14 -17.77 -15.00 -3.67
CA THR A 14 -16.34 -15.27 -3.66
C THR A 14 -15.79 -15.56 -5.05
N GLY A 15 -14.50 -15.28 -5.23
CA GLY A 15 -13.73 -15.69 -6.40
C GLY A 15 -12.23 -15.56 -6.17
N THR A 16 -11.49 -15.79 -7.23
CA THR A 16 -10.02 -15.76 -7.24
C THR A 16 -9.52 -14.69 -8.20
N PHE A 17 -8.57 -13.88 -7.77
CA PHE A 17 -7.86 -12.94 -8.63
C PHE A 17 -6.90 -13.71 -9.53
N VAL A 18 -6.99 -13.49 -10.85
CA VAL A 18 -6.09 -14.13 -11.82
C VAL A 18 -4.94 -13.18 -12.13
N ARG A 19 -5.26 -12.00 -12.70
CA ARG A 19 -4.27 -10.97 -13.03
C ARG A 19 -4.92 -9.63 -13.28
N ARG A 20 -4.13 -8.56 -13.14
CA ARG A 20 -4.56 -7.21 -13.54
C ARG A 20 -4.35 -7.01 -15.04
N LEU A 21 -5.36 -6.53 -15.74
CA LEU A 21 -5.27 -6.20 -17.18
C LEU A 21 -4.82 -4.75 -17.37
N ASN A 22 -5.37 -3.83 -16.56
CA ASN A 22 -4.99 -2.42 -16.51
C ASN A 22 -5.43 -1.81 -15.17
N ARG A 23 -5.28 -0.48 -15.03
CA ARG A 23 -5.60 0.23 -13.77
C ARG A 23 -7.04 0.03 -13.26
N PHE A 24 -8.01 -0.27 -14.14
CA PHE A 24 -9.44 -0.37 -13.79
C PHE A 24 -10.09 -1.73 -14.12
N VAL A 25 -9.33 -2.66 -14.70
CA VAL A 25 -9.84 -3.96 -15.13
C VAL A 25 -8.88 -5.06 -14.70
N ALA A 26 -9.44 -6.10 -14.08
CA ALA A 26 -8.75 -7.32 -13.73
C ALA A 26 -9.51 -8.53 -14.27
N LEU A 27 -8.79 -9.63 -14.46
CA LEU A 27 -9.37 -10.94 -14.72
C LEU A 27 -9.55 -11.64 -13.38
N VAL A 28 -10.76 -12.10 -13.10
CA VAL A 28 -11.13 -12.83 -11.88
C VAL A 28 -11.89 -14.09 -12.25
N GLN A 29 -11.81 -15.10 -11.41
CA GLN A 29 -12.56 -16.34 -11.56
C GLN A 29 -13.58 -16.43 -10.42
N PRO A 30 -14.87 -16.12 -10.65
CA PRO A 30 -15.92 -16.42 -9.68
C PRO A 30 -15.94 -17.92 -9.35
N SER A 31 -16.27 -18.26 -8.10
CA SER A 31 -16.28 -19.65 -7.65
C SER A 31 -17.14 -20.55 -8.56
N GLY A 32 -16.52 -21.60 -9.13
CA GLY A 32 -17.19 -22.56 -10.02
C GLY A 32 -17.46 -22.07 -11.45
N SER A 33 -16.89 -20.93 -11.84
CA SER A 33 -17.08 -20.32 -13.17
C SER A 33 -15.76 -20.16 -13.93
N GLU A 34 -15.87 -19.88 -15.23
CA GLU A 34 -14.74 -19.46 -16.07
C GLU A 34 -14.24 -18.05 -15.69
N PRO A 35 -12.96 -17.73 -15.96
CA PRO A 35 -12.43 -16.39 -15.74
C PRO A 35 -13.16 -15.31 -16.55
N VAL A 36 -13.55 -14.23 -15.88
CA VAL A 36 -14.24 -13.07 -16.47
C VAL A 36 -13.56 -11.76 -16.10
N GLN A 37 -13.78 -10.71 -16.90
CA GLN A 37 -13.28 -9.38 -16.57
C GLN A 37 -14.15 -8.73 -15.49
N ALA A 38 -13.51 -8.14 -14.47
CA ALA A 38 -14.17 -7.36 -13.44
C ALA A 38 -13.60 -5.94 -13.36
N HIS A 39 -14.45 -4.99 -12.98
CA HIS A 39 -14.03 -3.64 -12.67
C HIS A 39 -13.27 -3.61 -11.33
N LEU A 40 -12.12 -2.95 -11.30
CA LEU A 40 -11.34 -2.70 -10.09
C LEU A 40 -11.51 -1.23 -9.68
N PRO A 41 -12.23 -0.92 -8.59
CA PRO A 41 -12.55 0.45 -8.17
C PRO A 41 -11.39 1.16 -7.46
N ASN A 42 -10.16 0.74 -7.72
CA ASN A 42 -8.98 1.28 -7.09
C ASN A 42 -7.83 1.42 -8.10
N PRO A 43 -7.43 2.66 -8.44
CA PRO A 43 -6.37 2.92 -9.41
C PRO A 43 -4.96 2.66 -8.87
N GLY A 44 -4.80 2.51 -7.55
CA GLY A 44 -3.54 2.19 -6.89
C GLY A 44 -2.95 0.88 -7.40
N ARG A 45 -1.69 0.57 -7.06
CA ARG A 45 -1.01 -0.61 -7.62
C ARG A 45 -1.55 -1.91 -7.03
N LEU A 46 -2.01 -1.88 -5.77
CA LEU A 46 -2.62 -3.01 -5.05
C LEU A 46 -1.77 -4.28 -5.08
N LEU A 47 -0.47 -4.13 -5.28
CA LEU A 47 0.43 -5.27 -5.41
C LEU A 47 0.77 -5.86 -4.05
N GLU A 48 0.29 -5.26 -2.97
CA GLU A 48 0.30 -5.73 -1.60
C GLU A 48 -0.95 -6.53 -1.24
N LEU A 49 -1.98 -6.44 -2.09
CA LEU A 49 -3.29 -7.03 -1.88
C LEU A 49 -3.66 -8.08 -2.92
N LEU A 50 -3.31 -7.87 -4.20
CA LEU A 50 -3.79 -8.65 -5.33
C LEU A 50 -2.64 -9.36 -6.03
N PHE A 51 -2.47 -10.64 -5.70
CA PHE A 51 -1.57 -11.59 -6.35
C PHE A 51 -2.41 -12.66 -7.07
N PRO A 52 -1.89 -13.29 -8.14
CA PRO A 52 -2.55 -14.47 -8.71
C PRO A 52 -2.90 -15.50 -7.62
N GLY A 53 -4.11 -16.03 -7.63
CA GLY A 53 -4.60 -16.94 -6.59
C GLY A 53 -5.22 -16.25 -5.37
N GLN A 54 -5.12 -14.92 -5.26
CA GLN A 54 -5.68 -14.18 -4.14
C GLN A 54 -7.21 -14.28 -4.09
N ARG A 55 -7.76 -14.60 -2.92
CA ARG A 55 -9.20 -14.58 -2.68
C ARG A 55 -9.75 -13.16 -2.79
N VAL A 56 -10.81 -12.99 -3.57
CA VAL A 56 -11.53 -11.72 -3.72
C VAL A 56 -13.02 -11.90 -3.47
N MET A 57 -13.67 -10.79 -3.12
CA MET A 57 -15.12 -10.67 -3.07
C MET A 57 -15.58 -9.85 -4.27
N LEU A 58 -16.64 -10.31 -4.93
CA LEU A 58 -17.16 -9.76 -6.17
C LEU A 58 -18.62 -9.36 -5.98
N LEU A 59 -18.95 -8.14 -6.39
CA LEU A 59 -20.35 -7.71 -6.52
C LEU A 59 -20.79 -7.80 -7.97
N PRO A 60 -22.00 -8.34 -8.25
CA PRO A 60 -22.62 -8.21 -9.56
C PRO A 60 -22.67 -6.75 -10.00
N SER A 61 -22.49 -6.49 -11.29
CA SER A 61 -22.53 -5.15 -11.86
C SER A 61 -23.38 -5.13 -13.12
N GLY A 62 -24.25 -4.13 -13.23
CA GLY A 62 -25.01 -3.83 -14.46
C GLY A 62 -24.23 -3.05 -15.51
N GLY A 63 -22.92 -2.87 -15.33
CA GLY A 63 -22.05 -2.14 -16.26
C GLY A 63 -21.50 -3.02 -17.40
N SER A 64 -20.46 -2.53 -18.08
CA SER A 64 -19.77 -3.26 -19.16
C SER A 64 -18.96 -4.47 -18.70
N LYS A 65 -18.86 -4.69 -17.38
CA LYS A 65 -18.22 -5.84 -16.75
C LYS A 65 -19.26 -6.50 -15.84
N PRO A 66 -19.39 -7.84 -15.84
CA PRO A 66 -20.38 -8.55 -15.04
C PRO A 66 -20.16 -8.40 -13.53
N TYR A 67 -18.93 -8.10 -13.11
CA TYR A 67 -18.57 -7.94 -11.72
C TYR A 67 -17.73 -6.69 -11.47
N ARG A 68 -17.81 -6.19 -10.24
CA ARG A 68 -16.85 -5.28 -9.63
C ARG A 68 -16.15 -6.00 -8.48
N ILE A 69 -14.83 -5.87 -8.39
CA ILE A 69 -14.07 -6.34 -7.22
C ILE A 69 -14.46 -5.45 -6.04
N TYR A 70 -15.04 -6.06 -5.02
CA TYR A 70 -15.56 -5.41 -3.84
C TYR A 70 -14.49 -5.25 -2.76
N GLY A 71 -13.80 -6.34 -2.46
CA GLY A 71 -12.76 -6.40 -1.45
C GLY A 71 -11.90 -7.64 -1.61
N THR A 72 -10.91 -7.77 -0.76
CA THR A 72 -10.04 -8.94 -0.65
C THR A 72 -9.71 -9.20 0.81
N PHE A 73 -8.80 -10.12 1.09
CA PHE A 73 -8.42 -10.51 2.43
C PHE A 73 -6.92 -10.44 2.61
N ARG A 74 -6.48 -9.90 3.75
CA ARG A 74 -5.07 -9.89 4.12
C ARG A 74 -4.92 -10.29 5.58
N TYR A 75 -4.11 -11.33 5.82
CA TYR A 75 -3.99 -11.97 7.14
C TYR A 75 -5.32 -12.46 7.76
N GLY A 76 -6.36 -12.63 6.95
CA GLY A 76 -7.70 -13.00 7.41
C GLY A 76 -8.66 -11.80 7.50
N ASP A 77 -8.13 -10.58 7.59
CA ASP A 77 -8.91 -9.35 7.68
C ASP A 77 -9.49 -8.97 6.32
N PHE A 78 -10.74 -8.54 6.29
CA PHE A 78 -11.36 -8.01 5.08
C PHE A 78 -10.81 -6.62 4.75
N VAL A 79 -10.36 -6.45 3.51
CA VAL A 79 -9.87 -5.18 2.97
C VAL A 79 -10.81 -4.72 1.87
N TYR A 80 -11.50 -3.62 2.13
CA TYR A 80 -12.39 -2.97 1.18
C TYR A 80 -11.60 -2.14 0.17
N LEU A 81 -11.86 -2.35 -1.12
CA LEU A 81 -11.02 -1.75 -2.18
C LEU A 81 -11.54 -0.39 -2.67
N ASP A 82 -12.79 -0.01 -2.41
CA ASP A 82 -13.28 1.33 -2.76
C ASP A 82 -12.84 2.35 -1.69
N THR A 83 -11.67 2.94 -1.92
CA THR A 83 -11.06 3.90 -0.99
C THR A 83 -11.87 5.19 -0.83
N VAL A 84 -12.72 5.56 -1.80
CA VAL A 84 -13.54 6.78 -1.68
C VAL A 84 -14.66 6.57 -0.67
N ALA A 85 -15.24 5.37 -0.62
CA ALA A 85 -16.27 5.04 0.36
C ALA A 85 -15.72 4.95 1.80
N MET A 86 -14.42 4.72 1.99
CA MET A 86 -13.78 4.72 3.32
C MET A 86 -13.84 6.08 4.03
N ASN A 87 -13.97 7.19 3.29
CA ASN A 87 -14.17 8.52 3.90
C ASN A 87 -15.46 8.56 4.74
N ARG A 88 -16.49 7.78 4.36
CA ARG A 88 -17.73 7.68 5.16
C ARG A 88 -17.56 6.81 6.38
N VAL A 89 -16.73 5.77 6.32
CA VAL A 89 -16.38 4.97 7.50
C VAL A 89 -15.66 5.88 8.50
N ALA A 90 -14.68 6.67 8.07
CA ALA A 90 -14.03 7.65 8.95
C ALA A 90 -15.05 8.63 9.57
N GLU A 91 -15.99 9.14 8.78
CA GLU A 91 -17.06 10.00 9.28
C GLU A 91 -17.94 9.33 10.35
N ASP A 92 -18.36 8.08 10.12
CA ASP A 92 -19.16 7.30 11.08
C ASP A 92 -18.41 7.10 12.40
N LEU A 93 -17.12 6.77 12.33
CA LEU A 93 -16.26 6.61 13.51
C LEU A 93 -16.13 7.91 14.32
N ILE A 94 -15.98 9.05 13.63
CA ILE A 94 -15.95 10.37 14.29
C ILE A 94 -17.28 10.65 14.97
N ARG A 95 -18.40 10.43 14.26
CA ARG A 95 -19.75 10.67 14.80
C ARG A 95 -20.06 9.80 16.02
N ARG A 96 -19.57 8.57 16.03
CA ARG A 96 -19.71 7.61 17.15
C ARG A 96 -18.67 7.79 18.24
N GLU A 97 -17.81 8.80 18.14
CA GLU A 97 -16.76 9.13 19.12
C GLU A 97 -15.75 7.98 19.34
N LEU A 98 -15.55 7.15 18.31
CA LEU A 98 -14.67 5.97 18.35
C LEU A 98 -13.21 6.27 17.98
N ILE A 99 -12.88 7.54 17.71
CA ILE A 99 -11.51 8.00 17.46
C ILE A 99 -11.13 8.92 18.62
N ALA A 100 -10.35 8.40 19.57
CA ALA A 100 -10.07 9.09 20.83
C ALA A 100 -9.56 10.53 20.66
N PRO A 101 -8.60 10.85 19.75
CA PRO A 101 -8.16 12.23 19.54
C PRO A 101 -9.22 13.18 18.94
N LEU A 102 -10.35 12.67 18.45
CA LEU A 102 -11.42 13.42 17.80
C LEU A 102 -12.75 13.40 18.58
N GLN A 103 -12.75 12.89 19.82
CA GLN A 103 -13.95 12.90 20.67
C GLN A 103 -14.46 14.34 20.91
N GLY A 104 -15.78 14.51 20.91
CA GLY A 104 -16.43 15.82 21.00
C GLY A 104 -16.35 16.67 19.72
N MET A 105 -15.78 16.16 18.63
CA MET A 105 -15.80 16.81 17.31
C MET A 105 -17.03 16.37 16.51
N THR A 106 -17.59 17.27 15.72
CA THR A 106 -18.76 17.03 14.87
C THR A 106 -18.45 17.36 13.41
N VAL A 107 -19.04 16.62 12.48
CA VAL A 107 -18.78 16.83 11.04
C VAL A 107 -19.64 17.99 10.53
N LYS A 108 -19.00 19.13 10.21
CA LYS A 108 -19.65 20.35 9.68
C LYS A 108 -19.69 20.39 8.16
N GLY A 109 -18.71 19.77 7.49
CA GLY A 109 -18.58 19.83 6.04
C GLY A 109 -17.79 18.66 5.48
N ARG A 110 -17.97 18.42 4.18
CA ARG A 110 -17.26 17.40 3.39
C ARG A 110 -16.66 18.06 2.16
N GLU A 111 -15.59 17.49 1.62
CA GLU A 111 -15.01 17.92 0.33
C GLU A 111 -14.70 19.44 0.32
N VAL A 112 -14.12 19.92 1.42
CA VAL A 112 -13.99 21.34 1.76
C VAL A 112 -12.82 21.93 0.98
N ARG A 113 -13.12 22.93 0.14
CA ARG A 113 -12.11 23.63 -0.65
C ARG A 113 -11.34 24.60 0.25
N SER A 114 -10.02 24.55 0.16
CA SER A 114 -9.11 25.56 0.69
C SER A 114 -8.07 25.83 -0.39
N GLN A 115 -8.02 27.06 -0.90
CA GLN A 115 -7.14 27.45 -2.02
C GLN A 115 -7.16 26.39 -3.15
N ASP A 116 -5.99 25.84 -3.50
CA ASP A 116 -5.80 24.85 -4.57
C ASP A 116 -6.00 23.40 -4.12
N SER A 117 -6.48 23.17 -2.89
CA SER A 117 -6.72 21.83 -2.35
C SER A 117 -8.15 21.63 -1.89
N ARG A 118 -8.48 20.35 -1.72
CA ARG A 118 -9.75 19.93 -1.17
C ARG A 118 -9.48 18.85 -0.13
N PHE A 119 -9.94 19.13 1.08
CA PHE A 119 -9.80 18.25 2.24
C PHE A 119 -11.11 17.49 2.48
N ASP A 120 -11.00 16.29 3.02
CA ASP A 120 -12.13 15.37 3.12
C ASP A 120 -13.23 15.88 4.05
N LEU A 121 -12.85 16.41 5.23
CA LEU A 121 -13.80 16.81 6.27
C LEU A 121 -13.43 18.17 6.91
N LEU A 122 -14.47 18.94 7.26
CA LEU A 122 -14.38 20.03 8.24
C LEU A 122 -15.10 19.59 9.50
N LEU A 123 -14.36 19.53 10.60
CA LEU A 123 -14.88 19.21 11.92
C LEU A 123 -15.07 20.49 12.73
N GLY A 124 -16.10 20.53 13.56
CA GLY A 124 -16.28 21.57 14.59
C GLY A 124 -16.24 20.95 15.98
N GLY A 125 -15.56 21.63 16.91
CA GLY A 125 -15.53 21.20 18.30
C GLY A 125 -15.22 22.35 19.26
N PRO A 126 -15.05 22.04 20.56
CA PRO A 126 -14.89 23.05 21.61
C PRO A 126 -13.69 24.00 21.42
N GLN A 127 -12.64 23.53 20.73
CA GLN A 127 -11.42 24.29 20.44
C GLN A 127 -11.44 24.94 19.05
N GLY A 128 -12.60 25.03 18.42
CA GLY A 128 -12.78 25.57 17.08
C GLY A 128 -12.77 24.51 15.99
N ASP A 129 -12.78 25.00 14.74
CA ASP A 129 -12.87 24.17 13.55
C ASP A 129 -11.52 23.48 13.22
N MET A 130 -11.59 22.27 12.66
CA MET A 130 -10.45 21.49 12.18
C MET A 130 -10.67 21.03 10.74
N LEU A 131 -9.71 21.30 9.86
CA LEU A 131 -9.63 20.64 8.55
C LEU A 131 -8.95 19.28 8.70
N LEU A 132 -9.64 18.21 8.28
CA LEU A 132 -9.15 16.84 8.39
C LEU A 132 -9.06 16.20 7.00
N GLU A 133 -7.87 15.67 6.68
CA GLU A 133 -7.64 14.78 5.54
C GLU A 133 -7.66 13.33 6.02
N VAL A 134 -8.38 12.46 5.31
CA VAL A 134 -8.48 11.02 5.58
C VAL A 134 -7.63 10.27 4.55
N LYS A 135 -6.78 9.37 5.03
CA LYS A 135 -5.95 8.49 4.20
C LYS A 135 -6.31 7.05 4.48
N THR A 136 -6.84 6.34 3.48
CA THR A 136 -7.05 4.89 3.60
C THR A 136 -5.71 4.17 3.47
N CYS A 137 -5.43 3.26 4.38
CA CYS A 137 -4.18 2.51 4.45
C CYS A 137 -4.47 1.00 4.35
N THR A 138 -3.96 0.38 3.29
CA THR A 138 -4.08 -1.06 3.01
C THR A 138 -2.74 -1.80 2.93
N LEU A 139 -1.64 -1.08 3.07
CA LEU A 139 -0.30 -1.63 3.16
C LEU A 139 0.06 -1.83 4.64
N PHE A 140 0.21 -3.07 5.08
CA PHE A 140 0.57 -3.39 6.47
C PHE A 140 1.39 -4.68 6.56
N THR A 141 1.94 -5.02 7.71
CA THR A 141 2.40 -6.35 8.14
C THR A 141 1.48 -6.80 9.28
N ARG A 142 1.85 -7.78 10.08
CA ARG A 142 1.06 -8.11 11.29
C ARG A 142 1.19 -7.05 12.39
N ASP A 143 2.27 -6.27 12.39
CA ASP A 143 2.62 -5.33 13.46
C ASP A 143 2.69 -3.86 12.98
N THR A 144 2.93 -3.61 11.69
CA THR A 144 3.22 -2.27 11.16
C THR A 144 2.32 -1.92 9.98
N ALA A 145 1.73 -0.73 9.98
CA ALA A 145 1.05 -0.17 8.81
C ALA A 145 1.93 0.86 8.10
N PHE A 146 1.76 0.99 6.78
CA PHE A 146 2.57 1.86 5.93
C PHE A 146 1.71 2.69 4.98
N PHE A 147 2.08 3.94 4.74
CA PHE A 147 1.48 4.74 3.68
C PHE A 147 2.47 5.74 3.06
N PRO A 148 2.49 5.92 1.73
CA PRO A 148 1.60 5.33 0.74
C PRO A 148 2.11 3.99 0.15
N ASP A 149 1.23 3.25 -0.54
CA ASP A 149 1.56 2.03 -1.29
C ASP A 149 2.27 2.30 -2.64
N ALA A 150 2.18 3.54 -3.12
CA ALA A 150 2.83 4.06 -4.31
C ALA A 150 3.14 5.57 -4.15
N PRO A 151 4.14 6.11 -4.88
CA PRO A 151 4.43 7.54 -4.84
C PRO A 151 3.19 8.40 -5.10
N SER A 152 2.96 9.41 -4.26
CA SER A 152 1.75 10.23 -4.25
C SER A 152 2.09 11.70 -3.99
N GLU A 153 2.39 12.43 -5.07
CA GLU A 153 2.58 13.88 -5.05
C GLU A 153 1.39 14.62 -4.43
N ARG A 154 0.17 14.10 -4.65
CA ARG A 154 -1.06 14.64 -4.04
C ARG A 154 -1.01 14.54 -2.51
N ALA A 155 -0.62 13.39 -1.96
CA ALA A 155 -0.54 13.22 -0.51
C ALA A 155 0.51 14.15 0.11
N ALA A 156 1.69 14.25 -0.52
CA ALA A 156 2.74 15.15 -0.07
C ALA A 156 2.30 16.62 -0.12
N ARG A 157 1.64 17.05 -1.21
CA ARG A 157 1.08 18.40 -1.35
C ARG A 157 0.05 18.70 -0.27
N HIS A 158 -0.87 17.77 0.03
CA HIS A 158 -1.90 17.97 1.04
C HIS A 158 -1.29 18.12 2.45
N ALA A 159 -0.29 17.30 2.80
CA ALA A 159 0.42 17.43 4.07
C ALA A 159 1.12 18.80 4.21
N ARG A 160 1.84 19.24 3.16
CA ARG A 160 2.44 20.58 3.13
C ARG A 160 1.39 21.68 3.26
N HIS A 161 0.27 21.58 2.54
CA HIS A 161 -0.78 22.59 2.62
C HIS A 161 -1.37 22.68 4.04
N LEU A 162 -1.70 21.54 4.67
CA LEU A 162 -2.17 21.54 6.06
C LEU A 162 -1.16 22.21 7.02
N SER A 163 0.14 22.05 6.76
CA SER A 163 1.21 22.71 7.52
C SER A 163 1.20 24.24 7.36
N HIS A 164 0.81 24.78 6.20
CA HIS A 164 0.72 26.24 6.01
C HIS A 164 -0.54 26.85 6.65
N LEU A 165 -1.53 26.03 6.98
CA LEU A 165 -2.78 26.46 7.61
C LEU A 165 -2.73 26.40 9.14
N THR A 166 -1.71 25.75 9.72
CA THR A 166 -1.50 25.73 11.18
C THR A 166 -1.39 27.16 11.71
N GLY A 167 -2.11 27.46 12.79
CA GLY A 167 -2.21 28.81 13.36
C GLY A 167 -3.40 29.64 12.84
N GLN A 168 -3.98 29.28 11.69
CA GLN A 168 -5.23 29.88 11.19
C GLN A 168 -6.44 29.01 11.52
N VAL A 169 -6.27 27.70 11.39
CA VAL A 169 -7.28 26.67 11.70
C VAL A 169 -6.56 25.43 12.23
N ARG A 170 -7.24 24.62 13.03
CA ARG A 170 -6.69 23.31 13.41
C ARG A 170 -6.61 22.43 12.17
N THR A 171 -5.57 21.63 12.05
CA THR A 171 -5.39 20.73 10.90
C THR A 171 -5.04 19.35 11.36
N GLY A 172 -5.48 18.34 10.61
CA GLY A 172 -5.11 16.97 10.89
C GLY A 172 -5.12 16.03 9.70
N ILE A 173 -4.43 14.91 9.88
CA ILE A 173 -4.39 13.78 8.95
C ILE A 173 -4.75 12.52 9.74
N LEU A 174 -5.77 11.81 9.30
CA LEU A 174 -6.21 10.53 9.85
C LEU A 174 -5.86 9.40 8.88
N PHE A 175 -4.98 8.50 9.28
CA PHE A 175 -4.72 7.24 8.57
C PHE A 175 -5.68 6.16 9.08
N LEU A 176 -6.54 5.66 8.19
CA LEU A 176 -7.49 4.60 8.48
C LEU A 176 -6.93 3.27 7.96
N VAL A 177 -6.36 2.47 8.86
CA VAL A 177 -5.72 1.19 8.57
C VAL A 177 -6.77 0.09 8.57
N GLN A 178 -6.97 -0.58 7.44
CA GLN A 178 -7.95 -1.67 7.30
C GLN A 178 -7.43 -3.00 7.87
N SER A 179 -6.97 -2.96 9.13
CA SER A 179 -6.64 -4.13 9.94
C SER A 179 -6.56 -3.70 11.42
N PRO A 180 -7.02 -4.54 12.36
CA PRO A 180 -6.83 -4.32 13.79
C PRO A 180 -5.43 -4.73 14.29
N SER A 181 -4.65 -5.45 13.48
CA SER A 181 -3.42 -6.12 13.93
C SER A 181 -2.25 -5.15 14.18
N PRO A 182 -1.95 -4.19 13.28
CA PRO A 182 -0.79 -3.33 13.47
C PRO A 182 -0.87 -2.48 14.74
N THR A 183 0.26 -2.32 15.41
CA THR A 183 0.38 -1.51 16.63
C THR A 183 1.06 -0.18 16.38
N ARG A 184 1.71 -0.03 15.22
CA ARG A 184 2.37 1.21 14.78
C ARG A 184 2.09 1.49 13.31
N PHE A 185 2.17 2.76 12.95
CA PHE A 185 2.05 3.26 11.59
C PHE A 185 3.29 4.07 11.23
N LEU A 186 3.82 3.82 10.04
CA LEU A 186 4.99 4.49 9.48
C LEU A 186 4.66 5.11 8.12
N PRO A 187 5.14 6.34 7.82
CA PRO A 187 5.16 6.77 6.43
C PRO A 187 6.07 5.83 5.63
N ASP A 188 5.66 5.33 4.47
CA ASP A 188 6.50 4.45 3.64
C ASP A 188 7.59 5.28 2.93
N TRP A 189 8.65 5.64 3.66
CA TRP A 189 9.76 6.41 3.09
C TRP A 189 10.53 5.63 2.02
N HIS A 190 10.43 4.29 2.01
CA HIS A 190 11.01 3.49 0.95
C HIS A 190 10.32 3.74 -0.38
N THR A 191 8.99 3.83 -0.36
CA THR A 191 8.17 4.07 -1.54
C THR A 191 8.10 5.55 -1.91
N ASP A 192 7.85 6.44 -0.95
CA ASP A 192 7.71 7.88 -1.17
C ASP A 192 8.44 8.70 -0.09
N PRO A 193 9.74 8.97 -0.26
CA PRO A 193 10.51 9.76 0.70
C PRO A 193 10.05 11.22 0.78
N ASP A 194 9.43 11.76 -0.28
CA ASP A 194 8.93 13.14 -0.30
C ASP A 194 7.66 13.29 0.54
N PHE A 195 6.77 12.30 0.48
CA PHE A 195 5.62 12.22 1.38
C PHE A 195 6.07 12.05 2.84
N ALA A 196 7.00 11.14 3.11
CA ALA A 196 7.49 10.91 4.46
C ALA A 196 8.09 12.18 5.09
N ARG A 197 8.86 12.95 4.31
CA ARG A 197 9.36 14.25 4.73
C ARG A 197 8.25 15.28 4.97
N ALA A 198 7.31 15.38 4.03
CA ALA A 198 6.17 16.29 4.16
C ALA A 198 5.31 15.97 5.40
N LEU A 199 5.17 14.69 5.78
CA LEU A 199 4.45 14.29 6.98
C LEU A 199 5.20 14.66 8.27
N LEU A 200 6.53 14.49 8.28
CA LEU A 200 7.39 14.90 9.38
C LEU A 200 7.32 16.42 9.59
N ASP A 201 7.53 17.19 8.52
CA ASP A 201 7.44 18.65 8.54
C ASP A 201 6.04 19.12 9.00
N ALA A 202 4.98 18.41 8.59
CA ALA A 202 3.61 18.69 9.01
C ALA A 202 3.39 18.46 10.50
N ARG A 203 3.91 17.36 11.05
CA ARG A 203 3.87 17.10 12.50
C ARG A 203 4.58 18.22 13.27
N GLU A 204 5.77 18.62 12.81
CA GLU A 204 6.57 19.68 13.44
C GLU A 204 5.87 21.06 13.38
N ALA A 205 5.14 21.34 12.30
CA ALA A 205 4.33 22.55 12.16
C ALA A 205 3.06 22.55 13.04
N GLY A 206 2.69 21.42 13.64
CA GLY A 206 1.52 21.30 14.53
C GLY A 206 0.29 20.62 13.89
N VAL A 207 0.43 19.98 12.73
CA VAL A 207 -0.64 19.16 12.14
C VAL A 207 -0.86 17.91 13.00
N SER A 208 -2.08 17.74 13.51
CA SER A 208 -2.48 16.56 14.29
C SER A 208 -2.50 15.32 13.40
N THR A 209 -1.72 14.31 13.73
CA THR A 209 -1.51 13.19 12.83
C THR A 209 -1.74 11.89 13.59
N MET A 210 -2.73 11.12 13.11
CA MET A 210 -3.42 10.06 13.83
C MET A 210 -3.51 8.83 12.94
N ALA A 211 -3.40 7.64 13.53
CA ALA A 211 -3.56 6.39 12.81
C ALA A 211 -4.46 5.46 13.63
N VAL A 212 -5.46 4.88 12.97
CA VAL A 212 -6.46 4.03 13.61
C VAL A 212 -6.62 2.75 12.82
N GLY A 213 -6.44 1.61 13.48
CA GLY A 213 -6.72 0.28 12.98
C GLY A 213 -8.20 -0.06 13.15
N ILE A 214 -8.83 -0.53 12.08
CA ILE A 214 -10.22 -0.94 12.06
C ILE A 214 -10.34 -2.39 11.58
N HIS A 215 -11.34 -3.09 12.13
CA HIS A 215 -11.72 -4.42 11.68
C HIS A 215 -13.14 -4.35 11.14
N LEU A 216 -13.27 -4.50 9.83
CA LEU A 216 -14.55 -4.51 9.15
C LEU A 216 -14.88 -5.92 8.68
N ASP A 217 -16.17 -6.24 8.66
CA ASP A 217 -16.67 -7.34 7.86
C ASP A 217 -16.94 -6.89 6.42
N HIS A 218 -17.45 -7.83 5.60
CA HIS A 218 -17.81 -7.55 4.21
C HIS A 218 -19.08 -6.71 4.04
N ARG A 219 -19.76 -6.35 5.13
CA ARG A 219 -20.87 -5.38 5.16
C ARG A 219 -20.41 -4.01 5.62
N LEU A 220 -19.11 -3.86 5.89
CA LEU A 220 -18.49 -2.66 6.45
C LEU A 220 -18.97 -2.35 7.88
N GLU A 221 -19.40 -3.38 8.60
CA GLU A 221 -19.70 -3.30 10.03
C GLU A 221 -18.42 -3.49 10.84
N LEU A 222 -18.28 -2.71 11.92
CA LEU A 222 -17.15 -2.85 12.84
C LEU A 222 -17.29 -4.14 13.66
N LEU A 223 -16.26 -4.99 13.59
CA LEU A 223 -16.19 -6.23 14.36
C LEU A 223 -15.59 -6.04 15.76
N GLN A 224 -14.90 -4.92 15.98
CA GLN A 224 -14.32 -4.53 17.27
C GLN A 224 -14.11 -3.01 17.29
N GLU A 225 -13.83 -2.46 18.48
CA GLU A 225 -13.49 -1.05 18.61
C GLU A 225 -12.19 -0.72 17.85
N PRO A 226 -12.14 0.46 17.19
CA PRO A 226 -10.93 0.91 16.54
C PRO A 226 -9.79 1.11 17.55
N ARG A 227 -8.57 0.79 17.13
CA ARG A 227 -7.37 0.92 17.95
C ARG A 227 -6.47 2.02 17.43
N GLU A 228 -6.00 2.90 18.30
CA GLU A 228 -4.97 3.88 17.94
C GLU A 228 -3.60 3.21 17.77
N LEU A 229 -2.88 3.62 16.72
CA LEU A 229 -1.53 3.14 16.40
C LEU A 229 -0.51 4.20 16.74
N ALA A 230 0.64 3.78 17.29
CA ALA A 230 1.77 4.67 17.52
C ALA A 230 2.35 5.16 16.18
N ILE A 231 2.76 6.43 16.10
CA ILE A 231 3.42 7.01 14.93
C ILE A 231 4.80 7.55 15.33
N PRO A 232 5.85 6.71 15.38
CA PRO A 232 7.20 7.12 15.80
C PRO A 232 7.93 7.87 14.67
N LEU A 233 7.46 9.07 14.30
CA LEU A 233 8.00 9.84 13.16
C LEU A 233 9.46 10.26 13.36
N GLU A 234 9.88 10.57 14.59
CA GLU A 234 11.24 11.06 14.87
C GLU A 234 12.31 10.04 14.47
N GLY A 235 12.01 8.76 14.70
CA GLY A 235 12.86 7.63 14.32
C GLY A 235 13.09 7.46 12.82
N VAL A 236 12.21 8.04 11.99
CA VAL A 236 12.28 7.91 10.53
C VAL A 236 13.35 8.81 9.94
N ARG A 237 13.65 9.95 10.57
CA ARG A 237 14.50 11.02 10.02
C ARG A 237 15.87 10.52 9.51
N PRO A 238 16.61 9.66 10.23
CA PRO A 238 17.91 9.14 9.75
C PRO A 238 17.81 8.34 8.44
N HIS A 239 16.65 7.74 8.15
CA HIS A 239 16.44 6.86 6.99
C HIS A 239 15.90 7.59 5.76
N LEU A 240 15.58 8.90 5.87
CA LEU A 240 15.12 9.75 4.76
C LEU A 240 16.23 10.18 3.78
N ALA A 241 17.26 9.35 3.58
CA ALA A 241 18.33 9.60 2.62
C ALA A 241 18.14 8.77 1.34
N ASP A 242 18.69 9.23 0.20
CA ASP A 242 18.72 8.43 -1.03
C ASP A 242 19.81 7.33 -0.97
N ARG A 243 19.67 6.45 0.02
CA ARG A 243 20.59 5.35 0.30
C ARG A 243 19.84 4.11 0.74
N GLY A 244 20.50 2.96 0.62
CA GLY A 244 19.92 1.66 0.95
C GLY A 244 20.25 0.59 -0.08
N ALA A 245 19.39 -0.41 -0.15
CA ALA A 245 19.43 -1.46 -1.17
C ALA A 245 18.10 -1.52 -1.92
N PHE A 246 18.06 -2.26 -3.02
CA PHE A 246 16.81 -2.68 -3.65
C PHE A 246 16.83 -4.17 -3.95
N LEU A 247 15.64 -4.75 -3.95
CA LEU A 247 15.37 -6.09 -4.45
C LEU A 247 14.62 -5.99 -5.77
N ALA A 248 15.08 -6.66 -6.82
CA ALA A 248 14.43 -6.67 -8.13
C ALA A 248 14.03 -8.08 -8.55
N MET A 249 12.76 -8.28 -8.86
CA MET A 249 12.23 -9.54 -9.38
C MET A 249 12.24 -9.52 -10.90
N MET A 250 12.79 -10.56 -11.49
CA MET A 250 12.83 -10.79 -12.93
C MET A 250 12.28 -12.18 -13.25
N ALA A 251 11.39 -12.28 -14.24
CA ALA A 251 10.78 -13.55 -14.64
C ALA A 251 11.32 -14.00 -16.00
N HIS A 252 11.57 -15.31 -16.15
CA HIS A 252 11.96 -15.93 -17.40
C HIS A 252 10.74 -16.65 -17.98
N GLY A 253 10.18 -16.13 -19.07
CA GLY A 253 8.90 -16.60 -19.60
C GLY A 253 8.18 -15.47 -20.38
N GLY A 254 7.44 -15.83 -21.43
CA GLY A 254 6.82 -14.89 -22.37
C GLY A 254 5.81 -13.91 -21.73
N GLN A 255 5.29 -12.97 -22.54
CA GLN A 255 4.50 -11.79 -22.11
C GLN A 255 3.20 -12.03 -21.30
N GLN A 256 2.89 -13.25 -20.87
CA GLN A 256 1.62 -13.62 -20.24
C GLN A 256 1.59 -13.56 -18.69
N GLY A 257 2.65 -13.08 -18.04
CA GLY A 257 2.73 -12.95 -16.58
C GLY A 257 3.37 -14.18 -15.91
N LEU A 258 3.53 -14.12 -14.58
CA LEU A 258 4.15 -15.17 -13.78
C LEU A 258 3.33 -16.46 -13.87
N GLN A 259 3.91 -17.55 -14.37
CA GLN A 259 3.28 -18.87 -14.35
C GLN A 259 3.90 -19.76 -13.27
N GLU A 260 3.08 -20.61 -12.66
CA GLU A 260 3.55 -21.61 -11.71
C GLU A 260 4.52 -22.58 -12.40
N GLY A 261 5.62 -22.91 -11.73
CA GLY A 261 6.70 -23.74 -12.27
C GLY A 261 7.78 -22.99 -13.06
N GLU A 262 7.61 -21.69 -13.36
CA GLU A 262 8.72 -20.89 -13.90
C GLU A 262 9.74 -20.51 -12.80
N GLU A 263 10.91 -20.05 -13.22
CA GLU A 263 11.99 -19.63 -12.31
C GLU A 263 12.12 -18.11 -12.29
N LEU A 264 12.00 -17.51 -11.11
CA LEU A 264 12.35 -16.11 -10.88
C LEU A 264 13.85 -15.96 -10.68
N THR A 265 14.38 -14.85 -11.19
CA THR A 265 15.66 -14.31 -10.73
C THR A 265 15.40 -13.09 -9.89
N VAL A 266 15.83 -13.15 -8.63
CA VAL A 266 15.69 -12.07 -7.67
C VAL A 266 17.07 -11.48 -7.40
N HIS A 267 17.27 -10.24 -7.83
CA HIS A 267 18.51 -9.50 -7.61
C HIS A 267 18.42 -8.71 -6.31
N VAL A 268 19.43 -8.84 -5.45
CA VAL A 268 19.64 -7.98 -4.28
C VAL A 268 20.86 -7.10 -4.52
N SER A 269 20.64 -5.79 -4.57
CA SER A 269 21.71 -4.83 -4.77
C SER A 269 22.55 -4.66 -3.51
N PRO A 270 23.84 -4.27 -3.60
CA PRO A 270 24.60 -3.88 -2.42
C PRO A 270 24.00 -2.63 -1.77
N HIS A 271 24.18 -2.48 -0.46
CA HIS A 271 23.79 -1.26 0.23
C HIS A 271 24.70 -0.11 -0.21
N GLY A 272 24.12 1.08 -0.40
CA GLY A 272 24.90 2.28 -0.68
C GLY A 272 24.05 3.47 -1.06
N ASP A 273 24.71 4.58 -1.38
CA ASP A 273 24.06 5.83 -1.76
C ASP A 273 23.56 5.84 -3.21
N LEU A 274 22.88 6.92 -3.58
CA LEU A 274 22.28 7.13 -4.90
C LEU A 274 21.33 6.00 -5.30
N LEU A 275 20.57 5.49 -4.33
CA LEU A 275 19.68 4.33 -4.51
C LEU A 275 18.73 4.54 -5.69
N SER A 276 18.13 5.73 -5.81
CA SER A 276 17.19 6.05 -6.90
C SER A 276 17.87 6.00 -8.28
N ARG A 277 19.12 6.49 -8.39
CA ARG A 277 19.91 6.41 -9.62
C ARG A 277 20.26 4.96 -9.98
N ARG A 278 20.63 4.15 -8.98
CA ARG A 278 20.99 2.73 -9.15
C ARG A 278 19.79 1.90 -9.61
N MET A 279 18.62 2.09 -8.99
CA MET A 279 17.36 1.47 -9.43
C MET A 279 17.00 1.87 -10.87
N GLY A 280 17.15 3.15 -11.23
CA GLY A 280 16.91 3.62 -12.59
C GLY A 280 17.86 3.01 -13.62
N ALA A 281 19.14 2.85 -13.26
CA ALA A 281 20.13 2.18 -14.10
C ALA A 281 19.81 0.70 -14.30
N PHE A 282 19.45 -0.01 -13.23
CA PHE A 282 19.03 -1.41 -13.28
C PHE A 282 17.80 -1.61 -14.15
N SER A 283 16.77 -0.76 -13.98
CA SER A 283 15.55 -0.81 -14.79
C SER A 283 15.83 -0.65 -16.29
N ARG A 284 16.65 0.34 -16.68
CA ARG A 284 17.07 0.53 -18.08
C ARG A 284 17.92 -0.62 -18.61
N TRP A 285 18.74 -1.24 -17.77
CA TRP A 285 19.48 -2.44 -18.15
C TRP A 285 18.52 -3.61 -18.43
N ALA A 286 17.63 -3.94 -17.49
CA ALA A 286 16.68 -5.03 -17.65
C ALA A 286 15.77 -4.87 -18.88
N GLN A 287 15.31 -3.64 -19.15
CA GLN A 287 14.54 -3.33 -20.36
C GLN A 287 15.33 -3.55 -21.67
N ARG A 288 16.64 -3.25 -21.69
CA ARG A 288 17.48 -3.50 -22.86
C ARG A 288 17.72 -5.00 -23.07
N THR A 289 17.96 -5.74 -21.99
CA THR A 289 18.16 -7.19 -22.02
C THR A 289 16.92 -7.91 -22.58
N SER A 290 15.73 -7.60 -22.04
CA SER A 290 14.44 -8.14 -22.51
C SER A 290 14.15 -7.84 -23.98
N LYS A 291 14.54 -6.65 -24.48
CA LYS A 291 14.39 -6.31 -25.91
C LYS A 291 15.35 -7.07 -26.82
N ALA A 292 16.56 -7.35 -26.34
CA ALA A 292 17.57 -8.07 -27.12
C ALA A 292 17.31 -9.58 -27.15
N ASP A 293 16.75 -10.13 -26.07
CA ASP A 293 16.35 -11.52 -25.96
C ASP A 293 14.92 -11.61 -25.37
N PRO A 294 13.90 -11.80 -26.22
CA PRO A 294 12.52 -11.96 -25.76
C PRO A 294 12.29 -13.19 -24.87
N ALA A 295 13.19 -14.17 -24.88
CA ALA A 295 13.18 -15.32 -23.98
C ALA A 295 13.95 -15.05 -22.66
N GLY A 296 14.63 -13.91 -22.58
CA GLY A 296 15.40 -13.48 -21.42
C GLY A 296 14.54 -12.92 -20.27
N PRO A 297 15.18 -12.59 -19.14
CA PRO A 297 14.49 -12.10 -17.95
C PRO A 297 13.78 -10.76 -18.18
N ASN A 298 12.49 -10.73 -17.87
CA ASN A 298 11.67 -9.53 -17.87
C ASN A 298 11.58 -8.96 -16.46
N LEU A 299 11.85 -7.65 -16.30
CA LEU A 299 11.69 -6.98 -15.00
C LEU A 299 10.22 -6.97 -14.60
N VAL A 300 9.92 -7.64 -13.49
CA VAL A 300 8.59 -7.68 -12.87
C VAL A 300 8.44 -6.49 -11.95
N ARG A 301 9.37 -6.31 -11.00
CA ARG A 301 9.30 -5.25 -10.00
C ARG A 301 10.63 -4.93 -9.37
N ILE A 302 10.78 -3.70 -8.90
CA ILE A 302 11.85 -3.25 -8.00
C ILE A 302 11.24 -2.77 -6.70
N PHE A 303 11.82 -3.21 -5.58
CA PHE A 303 11.47 -2.83 -4.22
C PHE A 303 12.62 -2.07 -3.58
N PRO A 304 12.50 -0.75 -3.38
CA PRO A 304 13.48 -0.02 -2.60
C PRO A 304 13.41 -0.41 -1.12
N VAL A 305 14.56 -0.47 -0.45
CA VAL A 305 14.68 -0.58 1.01
C VAL A 305 15.68 0.49 1.46
N ARG A 306 15.13 1.65 1.81
CA ARG A 306 15.87 2.81 2.32
C ARG A 306 16.19 2.66 3.79
N SER A 307 17.46 2.70 4.13
CA SER A 307 17.93 2.58 5.50
C SER A 307 19.26 3.31 5.67
N ALA A 308 19.52 3.87 6.85
CA ALA A 308 20.85 4.34 7.23
C ALA A 308 21.83 3.16 7.36
N ASP A 309 21.35 2.03 7.86
CA ASP A 309 22.12 0.82 8.12
C ASP A 309 22.06 -0.19 6.96
N PRO A 310 23.12 -1.01 6.78
CA PRO A 310 23.12 -2.11 5.83
C PRO A 310 21.89 -3.04 5.95
N VAL A 311 21.31 -3.38 4.81
CA VAL A 311 20.10 -4.24 4.69
C VAL A 311 20.28 -5.37 3.66
N THR A 312 21.39 -5.37 2.92
CA THR A 312 21.64 -6.35 1.84
C THR A 312 21.63 -7.79 2.36
N ASP A 313 22.29 -8.05 3.48
CA ASP A 313 22.39 -9.41 4.02
C ASP A 313 21.04 -9.89 4.57
N ARG A 314 20.29 -9.03 5.25
CA ARG A 314 18.91 -9.34 5.69
C ARG A 314 17.99 -9.73 4.53
N LEU A 315 18.09 -9.03 3.40
CA LEU A 315 17.33 -9.36 2.19
C LEU A 315 17.79 -10.70 1.58
N ALA A 316 19.09 -10.93 1.51
CA ALA A 316 19.67 -12.14 0.94
C ALA A 316 19.37 -13.38 1.79
N GLU A 317 19.50 -13.29 3.11
CA GLU A 317 19.15 -14.35 4.07
C GLU A 317 17.66 -14.69 4.00
N GLY A 318 16.80 -13.67 3.92
CA GLY A 318 15.38 -13.87 3.75
C GLY A 318 15.02 -14.59 2.44
N LEU A 319 15.69 -14.25 1.33
CA LEU A 319 15.50 -14.97 0.06
C LEU A 319 15.98 -16.42 0.13
N ALA A 320 17.12 -16.67 0.80
CA ALA A 320 17.62 -18.02 1.02
C ALA A 320 16.63 -18.85 1.86
N ALA A 321 16.00 -18.25 2.88
CA ALA A 321 14.97 -18.90 3.70
C ALA A 321 13.70 -19.26 2.90
N LEU A 322 13.40 -18.51 1.82
CA LEU A 322 12.34 -18.84 0.86
C LEU A 322 12.75 -19.91 -0.17
N GLY A 323 13.89 -20.59 0.03
CA GLY A 323 14.42 -21.59 -0.90
C GLY A 323 15.17 -21.00 -2.09
N GLY A 324 15.51 -19.71 -2.04
CA GLY A 324 16.31 -19.06 -3.07
C GLY A 324 17.74 -19.59 -3.12
N ARG A 325 18.18 -20.02 -4.29
CA ARG A 325 19.57 -20.46 -4.53
C ARG A 325 20.38 -19.33 -5.14
N GLU A 326 21.44 -18.91 -4.44
CA GLU A 326 22.37 -17.91 -4.97
C GLU A 326 23.07 -18.45 -6.22
N VAL A 327 23.20 -17.59 -7.22
CA VAL A 327 23.85 -17.89 -8.51
C VAL A 327 24.86 -16.79 -8.84
N ALA A 328 25.77 -17.09 -9.77
CA ALA A 328 26.69 -16.07 -10.29
C ALA A 328 25.89 -14.88 -10.81
N GLY A 329 26.16 -13.70 -10.25
CA GLY A 329 25.42 -12.48 -10.56
C GLY A 329 25.59 -12.04 -12.01
N GLY A 330 24.60 -11.30 -12.51
CA GLY A 330 24.67 -10.60 -13.78
C GLY A 330 25.76 -9.51 -13.81
N PRO A 331 25.84 -8.70 -14.89
CA PRO A 331 26.87 -7.66 -15.05
C PRO A 331 26.79 -6.50 -14.04
N THR A 332 25.85 -6.55 -13.10
CA THR A 332 25.62 -5.52 -12.07
C THR A 332 26.11 -6.01 -10.72
N LEU A 333 26.80 -5.15 -9.96
CA LEU A 333 27.18 -5.42 -8.56
C LEU A 333 25.94 -5.83 -7.73
N GLY A 334 26.00 -6.97 -7.03
CA GLY A 334 24.93 -7.50 -6.18
C GLY A 334 24.95 -9.02 -6.08
N ARG A 335 23.87 -9.58 -5.52
CA ARG A 335 23.66 -11.03 -5.33
C ARG A 335 22.39 -11.45 -6.07
N ASP A 336 22.49 -12.45 -6.94
CA ASP A 336 21.34 -12.96 -7.69
C ASP A 336 20.89 -14.31 -7.12
N PHE A 337 19.59 -14.47 -6.96
CA PHE A 337 18.96 -15.68 -6.45
C PHE A 337 18.00 -16.25 -7.49
N LYS A 338 18.04 -17.57 -7.70
CA LYS A 338 16.99 -18.31 -8.40
C LYS A 338 15.95 -18.80 -7.39
N VAL A 339 14.69 -18.48 -7.64
CA VAL A 339 13.56 -18.86 -6.78
C VAL A 339 12.50 -19.53 -7.65
N SER A 340 12.10 -20.75 -7.30
CA SER A 340 11.03 -21.47 -8.00
C SER A 340 9.68 -20.81 -7.72
N LEU A 341 8.86 -20.59 -8.76
CA LEU A 341 7.52 -20.04 -8.61
C LEU A 341 6.51 -21.12 -8.21
N GLY A 342 6.10 -21.10 -6.94
CA GLY A 342 4.85 -21.69 -6.49
C GLY A 342 3.71 -20.67 -6.45
N PRO A 343 2.47 -21.11 -6.12
CA PRO A 343 1.29 -20.23 -6.06
C PRO A 343 1.43 -19.05 -5.08
N GLY A 344 2.26 -19.19 -4.04
CA GLY A 344 2.49 -18.18 -3.01
C GLY A 344 3.75 -17.33 -3.19
N THR A 345 4.68 -17.73 -4.05
CA THR A 345 6.04 -17.17 -4.06
C THR A 345 6.11 -15.65 -4.29
N PRO A 346 5.34 -15.04 -5.21
CA PRO A 346 5.37 -13.59 -5.37
C PRO A 346 4.91 -12.83 -4.12
N ARG A 347 3.94 -13.42 -3.39
CA ARG A 347 3.47 -12.88 -2.11
C ARG A 347 4.55 -13.04 -1.04
N GLU A 348 5.20 -14.19 -0.94
CA GLU A 348 6.26 -14.43 0.06
C GLU A 348 7.45 -13.49 -0.12
N ILE A 349 7.91 -13.24 -1.35
CA ILE A 349 8.96 -12.26 -1.62
C ILE A 349 8.52 -10.85 -1.24
N PHE A 350 7.26 -10.51 -1.50
CA PHE A 350 6.70 -9.23 -1.10
C PHE A 350 6.63 -9.07 0.43
N GLU A 351 6.16 -10.10 1.14
CA GLU A 351 6.11 -10.10 2.61
C GLU A 351 7.52 -10.00 3.20
N LEU A 352 8.52 -10.71 2.64
CA LEU A 352 9.92 -10.56 3.03
C LEU A 352 10.37 -9.09 2.97
N VAL A 353 10.09 -8.39 1.87
CA VAL A 353 10.45 -6.98 1.73
C VAL A 353 9.76 -6.13 2.79
N LEU A 354 8.47 -6.36 3.06
CA LEU A 354 7.74 -5.61 4.08
C LEU A 354 8.27 -5.86 5.49
N GLU A 355 8.58 -7.11 5.83
CA GLU A 355 9.16 -7.47 7.13
C GLU A 355 10.54 -6.83 7.32
N VAL A 356 11.38 -6.83 6.29
CA VAL A 356 12.69 -6.13 6.34
C VAL A 356 12.51 -4.63 6.52
N ARG A 357 11.52 -4.02 5.85
CA ARG A 357 11.19 -2.60 6.01
C ARG A 357 10.66 -2.28 7.42
N ALA A 358 9.79 -3.14 7.97
CA ALA A 358 9.24 -3.00 9.33
C ALA A 358 10.29 -3.23 10.42
N GLY A 359 11.31 -4.05 10.15
CA GLY A 359 12.42 -4.32 11.05
C GLY A 359 13.60 -3.34 10.93
N ILE A 360 13.39 -2.17 10.33
CA ILE A 360 14.36 -1.07 10.43
C ILE A 360 14.16 -0.39 11.77
N ASP A 361 15.24 -0.27 12.53
CA ASP A 361 15.22 0.36 13.85
C ASP A 361 14.95 1.85 13.70
N ILE A 362 13.91 2.33 14.38
CA ILE A 362 13.41 3.70 14.39
C ILE A 362 13.17 4.18 15.81
#